data_AF-A0A665TVS9-F1
#
_entry.id   AF-A0A665TVS9-F1
#
_cell.length_a   1.000
_cell.length_b   1.000
_cell.length_c   1.000
_cell.angle_alpha   90.00
_cell.angle_beta   90.00
_cell.angle_gamma   90.00
#
_symmetry.space_group_name_H-M   'P 1'
#
loop_
_entity.id
_entity.type
_entity.pdbx_description
1 polymer ?
#
loop_
_entity_poly.entity_id
_entity_poly.type
_entity_poly.pdbx_seq_one_letter_code
_entity_poly.pdbx_strand_id
1 'polypeptide(L)'
;CCCGEGALGGGEEEEGAAIFLSFLCLGMCYTYSAEEYQAVQHALRQRLGPEYISTRVAGGGQRVCYIEGHRVIGLANEMFGYNGWSHSISQQNVDFVDHINGKFYVGVSAFVKVQMGHFMRMLAMELVRG
;
A
#
# COMPACT_ATOMS: atom_id res chain seq x y z
N CYS A 1 13.98 8.86 23.46
CA CYS A 1 14.09 9.43 24.82
C CYS A 1 14.19 8.30 25.82
N CYS A 2 15.19 8.35 26.68
CA CYS A 2 15.41 7.43 27.79
C CYS A 2 14.38 7.68 28.90
N CYS A 3 13.92 6.60 29.55
CA CYS A 3 13.48 6.49 30.94
C CYS A 3 13.68 5.00 31.28
N GLY A 4 14.30 4.53 32.35
CA GLY A 4 14.62 5.08 33.67
C GLY A 4 14.38 3.92 34.65
N GLU A 5 15.38 3.54 35.44
CA GLU A 5 15.32 2.40 36.38
C GLU A 5 14.30 2.63 37.51
N GLY A 6 13.60 1.56 37.88
CA GLY A 6 12.76 1.48 39.08
C GLY A 6 12.43 0.02 39.38
N ALA A 7 13.01 -0.52 40.45
CA ALA A 7 12.85 -1.91 40.89
C ALA A 7 11.74 -2.10 41.93
N LEU A 8 11.20 -3.33 41.97
CA LEU A 8 10.55 -4.09 43.06
C LEU A 8 9.04 -4.34 42.95
N GLY A 9 8.68 -5.63 42.79
CA GLY A 9 7.63 -6.28 43.58
C GLY A 9 6.56 -7.09 42.83
N GLY A 10 6.53 -8.40 43.04
CA GLY A 10 5.30 -9.22 43.08
C GLY A 10 4.89 -9.92 41.78
N GLY A 11 4.65 -11.23 41.86
CA GLY A 11 4.30 -12.10 40.73
C GLY A 11 2.84 -11.99 40.28
N GLU A 12 2.57 -12.64 39.14
CA GLU A 12 1.28 -12.84 38.45
C GLU A 12 0.82 -11.76 37.43
N GLU A 13 1.71 -10.88 36.96
CA GLU A 13 1.43 -9.91 35.87
C GLU A 13 2.31 -10.08 34.59
N GLU A 14 3.10 -11.14 34.46
CA GLU A 14 4.06 -11.29 33.34
C GLU A 14 3.45 -11.74 31.99
N GLU A 15 2.36 -12.54 31.97
CA GLU A 15 1.75 -12.99 30.70
C GLU A 15 1.01 -11.86 29.96
N GLY A 16 0.36 -10.96 30.71
CA GLY A 16 -0.31 -9.79 30.16
C GLY A 16 0.69 -8.82 29.54
N ALA A 17 1.85 -8.64 30.16
CA ALA A 17 2.92 -7.79 29.65
C ALA A 17 3.50 -8.33 28.33
N ALA A 18 3.66 -9.64 28.16
CA ALA A 18 4.15 -10.24 26.91
C ALA A 18 3.15 -10.08 25.75
N ILE A 19 1.85 -10.20 26.03
CA ILE A 19 0.79 -9.93 25.04
C ILE A 19 0.73 -8.43 24.70
N PHE A 20 0.87 -7.56 25.69
CA PHE A 20 0.90 -6.10 25.48
C PHE A 20 2.17 -5.65 24.74
N LEU A 21 3.33 -6.25 25.02
CA LEU A 21 4.60 -6.06 24.31
C LEU A 21 4.54 -6.63 22.89
N SER A 22 3.85 -7.75 22.65
CA SER A 22 3.64 -8.24 21.28
C SER A 22 2.72 -7.31 20.48
N PHE A 23 1.67 -6.75 21.09
CA PHE A 23 0.81 -5.72 20.48
C PHE A 23 1.52 -4.37 20.26
N LEU A 24 2.38 -3.94 21.19
CA LEU A 24 3.22 -2.73 21.04
C LEU A 24 4.36 -2.92 20.04
N CYS A 25 4.93 -4.13 19.93
CA CYS A 25 5.96 -4.49 18.95
C CYS A 25 5.39 -4.64 17.52
N LEU A 26 4.14 -5.10 17.39
CA LEU A 26 3.39 -5.04 16.13
C LEU A 26 3.09 -3.59 15.69
N GLY A 27 3.09 -2.64 16.64
CA GLY A 27 2.80 -1.23 16.40
C GLY A 27 4.02 -0.34 16.20
N MET A 28 5.20 -0.70 16.70
CA MET A 28 6.38 0.17 16.65
C MET A 28 7.69 -0.62 16.47
N CYS A 29 8.49 -0.15 15.50
CA CYS A 29 9.94 -0.35 15.33
C CYS A 29 10.41 -1.30 14.20
N TYR A 30 9.81 -1.18 13.01
CA TYR A 30 10.62 -1.29 11.78
C TYR A 30 10.44 0.00 10.98
N THR A 31 11.31 0.96 11.26
CA THR A 31 11.44 2.18 10.47
C THR A 31 12.19 1.85 9.18
N TYR A 32 11.80 2.43 8.05
CA TYR A 32 12.64 2.41 6.84
C TYR A 32 14.08 2.75 7.21
N SER A 33 15.03 1.93 6.78
CA SER A 33 16.43 2.36 6.83
C SER A 33 16.60 3.62 5.97
N ALA A 34 17.60 4.44 6.27
CA ALA A 34 17.87 5.65 5.48
C ALA A 34 18.14 5.31 4.00
N GLU A 35 18.76 4.17 3.75
CA GLU A 35 19.05 3.65 2.41
C GLU A 35 17.78 3.23 1.66
N GLU A 36 16.91 2.44 2.29
CA GLU A 36 15.62 2.04 1.69
C GLU A 36 14.74 3.25 1.42
N TYR A 37 14.68 4.19 2.36
CA TYR A 37 13.94 5.43 2.18
C TYR A 37 14.44 6.19 0.96
N GLN A 38 15.76 6.37 0.81
CA GLN A 38 16.34 7.06 -0.32
C GLN A 38 16.11 6.32 -1.64
N ALA A 39 16.26 5.00 -1.66
CA ALA A 39 16.05 4.17 -2.85
C ALA A 39 14.59 4.25 -3.33
N VAL A 40 13.63 4.05 -2.42
CA VAL A 40 12.19 4.14 -2.73
C VAL A 40 11.82 5.55 -3.16
N GLN A 41 12.35 6.57 -2.48
CA GLN A 41 12.10 7.97 -2.82
C GLN A 41 12.68 8.35 -4.19
N HIS A 42 13.82 7.77 -4.57
CA HIS A 42 14.41 7.96 -5.89
C HIS A 42 13.58 7.24 -6.98
N ALA A 43 13.21 5.98 -6.74
CA ALA A 43 12.42 5.18 -7.67
C ALA A 43 11.04 5.81 -7.95
N LEU A 44 10.33 6.28 -6.91
CA LEU A 44 9.03 6.93 -7.02
C LEU A 44 9.02 8.22 -7.86
N ARG A 45 10.18 8.85 -8.08
CA ARG A 45 10.31 10.05 -8.93
C ARG A 45 10.43 9.70 -10.41
N GLN A 46 10.74 8.45 -10.74
CA GLN A 46 10.90 8.04 -12.13
C GLN A 46 9.53 8.02 -12.83
N ARG A 47 9.53 8.43 -14.09
CA ARG A 47 8.34 8.31 -14.94
C ARG A 47 8.28 6.92 -15.52
N LEU A 48 7.08 6.36 -15.59
CA LEU A 48 6.86 5.09 -16.29
C LEU A 48 7.10 5.27 -17.79
N GLY A 49 7.73 4.27 -18.40
CA GLY A 49 7.91 4.22 -19.84
C GLY A 49 6.59 4.00 -20.58
N PRO A 50 6.58 4.23 -21.92
CA PRO A 50 5.38 4.07 -22.74
C PRO A 50 4.81 2.66 -22.71
N GLU A 51 5.63 1.64 -22.43
CA GLU A 51 5.22 0.24 -22.28
C GLU A 51 4.19 0.03 -21.18
N TYR A 52 4.09 0.91 -20.17
CA TYR A 52 3.08 0.85 -19.11
C TYR A 52 1.77 1.55 -19.49
N ILE A 53 1.76 2.39 -20.51
CA ILE A 53 0.64 3.28 -20.85
C ILE A 53 -0.27 2.62 -21.90
N SER A 54 -1.53 2.44 -21.54
CA SER A 54 -2.60 2.02 -22.43
C SER A 54 -3.46 3.21 -22.84
N THR A 55 -4.16 3.10 -23.97
CA THR A 55 -5.04 4.15 -24.48
C THR A 55 -6.39 3.57 -24.89
N ARG A 56 -7.47 4.28 -24.56
CA ARG A 56 -8.82 3.98 -25.05
C ARG A 56 -9.48 5.22 -25.65
N VAL A 57 -10.44 5.01 -26.55
CA VAL A 57 -11.30 6.08 -27.06
C VAL A 57 -12.42 6.32 -26.04
N ALA A 58 -12.60 7.58 -25.63
CA ALA A 58 -13.66 8.05 -24.75
C ALA A 58 -14.79 8.70 -25.57
N GLY A 59 -15.85 9.15 -24.88
CA GLY A 59 -16.92 9.94 -25.49
C GLY A 59 -16.36 11.14 -26.27
N GLY A 60 -16.94 11.42 -27.45
CA GLY A 60 -16.47 12.51 -28.32
C GLY A 60 -15.16 12.22 -29.08
N GLY A 61 -14.71 10.96 -29.14
CA GLY A 61 -13.56 10.55 -29.96
C GLY A 61 -12.18 10.87 -29.36
N GLN A 62 -12.15 11.43 -28.15
CA GLN A 62 -10.92 11.75 -27.43
C GLN A 62 -10.20 10.46 -26.99
N ARG A 63 -8.86 10.47 -27.03
CA ARG A 63 -8.05 9.37 -26.51
C ARG A 63 -7.65 9.67 -25.07
N VAL A 64 -7.89 8.70 -24.18
CA VAL A 64 -7.53 8.80 -22.76
C VAL A 64 -6.49 7.74 -22.44
N CYS A 65 -5.38 8.17 -21.86
CA CYS A 65 -4.30 7.30 -21.39
C CYS A 65 -4.58 6.80 -19.97
N TYR A 66 -4.26 5.54 -19.70
CA TYR A 66 -4.39 4.92 -18.37
C TYR A 66 -3.34 3.81 -18.20
N ILE A 67 -3.14 3.36 -16.95
CA ILE A 67 -2.34 2.18 -16.64
C ILE A 67 -3.28 1.06 -16.25
N GLU A 68 -3.06 -0.14 -16.79
CA GLU A 68 -3.87 -1.31 -16.48
C GLU A 68 -3.67 -1.74 -15.02
N GLY A 69 -4.74 -2.19 -14.36
CA GLY A 69 -4.71 -2.50 -12.93
C GLY A 69 -3.63 -3.53 -12.55
N HIS A 70 -3.46 -4.60 -13.34
CA HIS A 70 -2.45 -5.63 -13.08
C HIS A 70 -1.01 -5.07 -13.11
N ARG A 71 -0.75 -4.05 -13.92
CA ARG A 71 0.57 -3.40 -14.01
C ARG A 71 0.86 -2.57 -12.76
N VAL A 72 -0.14 -1.83 -12.27
CA VAL A 72 -0.01 -1.07 -11.02
C VAL A 72 0.25 -2.00 -9.83
N ILE A 73 -0.43 -3.16 -9.79
CA ILE A 73 -0.19 -4.18 -8.76
C ILE A 73 1.22 -4.77 -8.88
N GLY A 74 1.68 -5.08 -10.11
CA GLY A 74 3.04 -5.55 -10.37
C GLY A 74 4.10 -4.54 -9.90
N LEU A 75 3.95 -3.28 -10.30
CA LEU A 75 4.84 -2.18 -9.87
C LEU A 75 4.86 -2.02 -8.34
N ALA A 76 3.71 -2.13 -7.68
CA ALA A 76 3.67 -2.05 -6.22
C ALA A 76 4.39 -3.24 -5.56
N ASN A 77 4.26 -4.45 -6.11
CA ASN A 77 4.99 -5.62 -5.60
C ASN A 77 6.50 -5.54 -5.86
N GLU A 78 6.92 -4.97 -6.99
CA GLU A 78 8.34 -4.75 -7.30
C GLU A 78 8.95 -3.66 -6.40
N MET A 79 8.23 -2.55 -6.20
CA MET A 79 8.73 -1.42 -5.42
C MET A 79 8.64 -1.65 -3.91
N PHE A 80 7.53 -2.22 -3.45
CA PHE A 80 7.25 -2.36 -2.03
C PHE A 80 7.39 -3.79 -1.49
N GLY A 81 7.53 -4.79 -2.35
CA GLY A 81 7.42 -6.20 -1.95
C GLY A 81 5.96 -6.61 -1.71
N TYR A 82 5.63 -7.89 -1.93
CA TYR A 82 4.26 -8.41 -1.82
C TYR A 82 3.61 -8.22 -0.43
N ASN A 83 4.42 -8.06 0.61
CA ASN A 83 4.00 -7.82 2.00
C ASN A 83 4.35 -6.42 2.52
N GLY A 84 4.98 -5.58 1.72
CA GLY A 84 5.33 -4.20 2.09
C GLY A 84 4.29 -3.17 1.66
N TRP A 85 3.14 -3.60 1.14
CA TRP A 85 1.97 -2.77 0.96
C TRP A 85 0.69 -3.59 1.14
N SER A 86 -0.40 -2.90 1.47
CA SER A 86 -1.74 -3.47 1.54
C SER A 86 -2.77 -2.44 1.10
N HIS A 87 -3.97 -2.91 0.79
CA HIS A 87 -5.09 -2.03 0.52
C HIS A 87 -6.36 -2.59 1.16
N SER A 88 -7.33 -1.71 1.42
CA SER A 88 -8.66 -2.07 1.89
C SER A 88 -9.71 -1.19 1.24
N ILE A 89 -10.91 -1.73 1.05
CA ILE A 89 -12.08 -0.99 0.58
C ILE A 89 -12.79 -0.48 1.83
N SER A 90 -12.73 0.83 2.09
CA SER A 90 -13.36 1.43 3.26
C SER A 90 -14.86 1.63 3.07
N GLN A 91 -15.29 1.90 1.84
CA GLN A 91 -16.69 2.06 1.48
C GLN A 91 -16.87 1.74 0.00
N GLN A 92 -17.99 1.12 -0.34
CA GLN A 92 -18.43 0.94 -1.72
C GLN A 92 -19.92 1.28 -1.77
N ASN A 93 -20.31 2.14 -2.72
CA ASN A 93 -21.68 2.61 -2.86
C ASN A 93 -22.16 2.45 -4.30
N VAL A 94 -23.41 2.01 -4.46
CA VAL A 94 -24.09 2.03 -5.76
C VAL A 94 -24.80 3.37 -5.86
N ASP A 95 -24.34 4.21 -6.79
CA ASP A 95 -24.81 5.59 -6.91
C ASP A 95 -26.14 5.65 -7.68
N PHE A 96 -26.27 4.83 -8.73
CA PHE A 96 -27.51 4.67 -9.49
C PHE A 96 -27.56 3.33 -10.24
N VAL A 97 -28.79 2.87 -10.52
CA VAL A 97 -29.08 1.71 -11.37
C VAL A 97 -30.29 2.06 -12.24
N ASP A 98 -30.05 2.35 -13.51
CA ASP A 98 -31.09 2.70 -14.47
C ASP A 98 -31.30 1.58 -15.49
N HIS A 99 -32.57 1.28 -15.81
CA HIS A 99 -32.94 0.34 -16.85
C HIS A 99 -33.66 1.06 -17.99
N ILE A 100 -33.01 1.17 -19.15
CA ILE A 100 -33.50 1.95 -20.29
C ILE A 100 -33.40 1.08 -21.55
N ASN A 101 -34.54 0.84 -22.21
CA ASN A 101 -34.63 0.09 -23.48
C ASN A 101 -33.92 -1.28 -23.44
N GLY A 102 -34.11 -2.04 -22.36
CA GLY A 102 -33.50 -3.37 -22.21
C GLY A 102 -32.02 -3.35 -21.81
N LYS A 103 -31.44 -2.19 -21.51
CA LYS A 103 -30.04 -2.04 -21.07
C LYS A 103 -29.96 -1.46 -19.66
N PHE A 104 -29.01 -1.96 -18.88
CA PHE A 104 -28.71 -1.43 -17.55
C PHE A 104 -27.54 -0.44 -17.60
N TYR A 105 -27.67 0.65 -16.84
CA TYR A 105 -26.64 1.65 -16.62
C TYR A 105 -26.41 1.75 -15.13
N VAL A 106 -25.18 1.50 -14.69
CA VAL A 106 -24.85 1.38 -13.26
C VAL A 106 -23.65 2.25 -12.94
N GLY A 107 -23.81 3.10 -11.93
CA GLY A 107 -22.72 3.87 -11.33
C GLY A 107 -22.36 3.27 -9.97
N VAL A 108 -21.07 2.99 -9.76
CA VAL A 108 -20.54 2.52 -8.48
C VAL A 108 -19.32 3.35 -8.11
N SER A 109 -19.30 3.83 -6.87
CA SER A 109 -18.16 4.51 -6.26
C SER A 109 -17.53 3.62 -5.19
N ALA A 110 -16.22 3.74 -5.03
CA ALA A 110 -15.48 3.02 -3.99
C ALA A 110 -14.39 3.91 -3.40
N PHE A 111 -14.23 3.84 -2.09
CA PHE A 111 -13.13 4.44 -1.36
C PHE A 111 -12.13 3.33 -1.01
N VAL A 112 -10.93 3.45 -1.56
CA VAL A 112 -9.84 2.48 -1.36
C VAL A 112 -8.73 3.15 -0.58
N LYS A 113 -8.36 2.55 0.56
CA LYS A 113 -7.23 2.96 1.38
C LYS A 113 -6.04 2.09 1.04
N VAL A 114 -4.91 2.71 0.72
CA VAL A 114 -3.62 2.01 0.54
C VAL A 114 -2.74 2.31 1.75
N GLN A 115 -2.06 1.28 2.26
CA GLN A 115 -1.16 1.37 3.40
C GLN A 115 0.18 0.73 3.04
N MET A 116 1.27 1.30 3.55
CA MET A 116 2.59 0.71 3.40
C MET A 116 2.88 -0.19 4.61
N GLY A 117 3.35 -1.40 4.34
CA GLY A 117 3.82 -2.34 5.33
C GLY A 117 5.25 -2.02 5.75
N HIS A 118 5.58 -2.30 7.01
CA HIS A 118 6.91 -2.04 7.57
C HIS A 118 7.98 -3.10 7.22
N PHE A 119 7.67 -4.05 6.34
CA PHE A 119 8.56 -5.16 6.01
C PHE A 119 9.00 -5.08 4.55
N MET A 120 9.86 -4.12 4.25
CA MET A 120 10.70 -4.20 3.05
C MET A 120 11.88 -5.09 3.38
N ARG A 121 11.86 -6.34 2.95
CA ARG A 121 13.08 -7.14 2.93
C ARG A 121 13.79 -6.85 1.61
N MET A 122 14.89 -6.09 1.67
CA MET A 122 16.16 -6.15 0.91
C MET A 122 16.18 -6.43 -0.62
N LEU A 123 15.11 -6.84 -1.29
CA LEU A 123 15.10 -7.15 -2.72
C LEU A 123 15.12 -5.90 -3.62
N ALA A 124 14.82 -4.71 -3.07
CA ALA A 124 14.90 -3.45 -3.82
C ALA A 124 16.35 -3.02 -4.14
N MET A 125 17.36 -3.52 -3.40
CA MET A 125 18.77 -3.18 -3.67
C MET A 125 19.37 -3.93 -4.87
N GLU A 126 18.79 -5.08 -5.27
CA GLU A 126 19.28 -5.83 -6.43
C GLU A 126 18.88 -5.15 -7.76
N LEU A 127 17.76 -4.41 -7.78
CA LEU A 127 17.28 -3.67 -8.95
C LEU A 127 17.96 -2.29 -9.16
N VAL A 128 18.71 -1.77 -8.18
CA VAL A 128 19.46 -0.50 -8.30
C VAL A 128 20.92 -0.73 -8.72
N ARG A 129 21.39 -1.98 -8.78
CA ARG A 129 22.74 -2.35 -9.27
C ARG A 129 22.76 -2.84 -10.73
N GLY A 130 21.71 -2.56 -11.50
CA GLY A 130 21.64 -2.79 -12.96
C GLY A 130 21.74 -1.50 -13.74
#